data_AF-A0A7V9ZNI6-F1
#
_entry.id   AF-A0A7V9ZNI6-F1
#
_cell.length_a   1.000
_cell.length_b   1.000
_cell.length_c   1.000
_cell.angle_alpha   90.00
_cell.angle_beta   90.00
_cell.angle_gamma   90.00
#
_symmetry.space_group_name_H-M   'P 1'
#
loop_
_entity.id
_entity.type
_entity.pdbx_description
1 polymer ?
#
loop_
_entity_poly.entity_id
_entity_poly.type
_entity_poly.pdbx_seq_one_letter_code
_entity_poly.pdbx_strand_id
1 'polypeptide(L)'
;MSEETSDGVTPRRDLDFAQARLAYSIIESLLEHTHVVSDLIALMAQVLDEDTTKALTNTPQWKAYLDSRRAMEKTRDNVERFAEVMKRLDGDAT
;
A
#
# COMPACT_ATOMS: atom_id res chain seq x y z
N MET A 1 14.89 -40.55 25.79
CA MET A 1 16.02 -39.61 25.91
C MET A 1 16.55 -39.46 24.50
N SER A 2 15.96 -38.54 23.71
CA SER A 2 16.32 -37.11 23.63
C SER A 2 17.74 -37.00 23.08
N GLU A 3 18.01 -36.36 21.95
CA GLU A 3 17.61 -34.99 21.61
C GLU A 3 17.30 -34.82 20.11
N GLU A 4 16.11 -34.27 19.83
CA GLU A 4 15.87 -33.43 18.67
C GLU A 4 16.67 -32.13 18.87
N THR A 5 17.68 -31.88 18.04
CA THR A 5 18.15 -30.51 17.80
C THR A 5 17.54 -30.04 16.48
N SER A 6 16.28 -29.62 16.58
CA SER A 6 15.64 -28.75 15.59
C SER A 6 16.32 -27.39 15.67
N ASP A 7 17.41 -27.21 14.92
CA ASP A 7 17.96 -25.87 14.70
C ASP A 7 17.22 -25.25 13.52
N GLY A 8 16.02 -24.79 13.83
CA GLY A 8 15.22 -23.96 12.95
C GLY A 8 15.85 -22.58 12.82
N VAL A 9 16.92 -22.45 12.03
CA VAL A 9 17.39 -21.16 11.53
C VAL A 9 16.33 -20.64 10.58
N THR A 10 15.35 -19.95 11.13
CA THR A 10 14.47 -19.09 10.34
C THR A 10 15.33 -17.87 10.03
N PRO A 11 15.74 -17.61 8.77
CA PRO A 11 16.47 -16.39 8.49
C PRO A 11 15.50 -15.25 8.77
N ARG A 12 15.74 -14.49 9.84
CA ARG A 12 15.19 -13.14 9.96
C ARG A 12 15.65 -12.42 8.70
N ARG A 13 14.72 -12.19 7.77
CA ARG A 13 14.96 -11.33 6.61
C ARG A 13 15.10 -9.92 7.17
N ASP A 14 16.29 -9.61 7.66
CA ASP A 14 16.70 -8.26 7.94
C ASP A 14 16.76 -7.58 6.57
N LEU A 15 15.72 -6.82 6.25
CA LEU A 15 15.69 -5.98 5.07
C LEU A 15 16.84 -4.99 5.21
N ASP A 16 17.84 -5.11 4.33
CA ASP A 16 18.92 -4.13 4.24
C ASP A 16 18.33 -2.74 3.95
N PHE A 17 18.95 -1.69 4.49
CA PHE A 17 18.47 -0.32 4.39
C PHE A 17 18.25 0.11 2.93
N ALA A 18 19.14 -0.33 2.02
CA ALA A 18 18.99 -0.11 0.59
C ALA A 18 17.73 -0.78 0.01
N GLN A 19 17.41 -2.00 0.47
CA GLN A 19 16.21 -2.73 0.06
C GLN A 19 14.94 -2.08 0.61
N ALA A 20 14.98 -1.59 1.85
CA ALA A 20 13.88 -0.86 2.47
C ALA A 20 13.59 0.47 1.77
N ARG A 21 14.63 1.22 1.37
CA ARG A 21 14.48 2.46 0.60
C ARG A 21 13.91 2.20 -0.80
N LEU A 22 14.37 1.13 -1.46
CA LEU A 22 13.82 0.71 -2.75
C LEU A 22 12.35 0.32 -2.62
N ALA A 23 12.00 -0.49 -1.62
CA ALA A 23 10.63 -0.90 -1.34
C ALA A 23 9.72 0.32 -1.09
N TYR A 24 10.19 1.30 -0.30
CA TYR A 24 9.46 2.55 -0.08
C TYR A 24 9.16 3.28 -1.40
N SER A 25 10.19 3.50 -2.24
CA SER A 25 9.99 4.20 -3.52
C SER A 25 9.03 3.49 -4.49
N ILE A 26 9.07 2.15 -4.52
CA ILE A 26 8.15 1.35 -5.34
C ILE A 26 6.72 1.51 -4.82
N ILE A 27 6.51 1.40 -3.51
CA ILE A 27 5.19 1.51 -2.91
C ILE A 27 4.63 2.93 -3.07
N GLU A 28 5.46 3.95 -2.86
CA GLU A 28 5.09 5.36 -3.07
C GLU A 28 4.64 5.60 -4.52
N SER A 29 5.40 5.13 -5.51
CA SER A 29 5.03 5.23 -6.92
C SER A 29 3.71 4.53 -7.25
N LEU A 30 3.44 3.35 -6.65
CA LEU A 30 2.19 2.62 -6.84
C LEU A 30 0.99 3.34 -6.21
N LEU A 31 1.18 3.94 -5.03
CA LEU A 31 0.15 4.75 -4.37
C LEU A 31 -0.17 6.00 -5.18
N GLU A 32 0.84 6.68 -5.71
CA GLU A 32 0.66 7.86 -6.56
C GLU A 32 -0.08 7.52 -7.86
N HIS A 33 0.29 6.41 -8.52
CA HIS A 33 -0.44 5.92 -9.68
C HIS A 33 -1.92 5.63 -9.35
N THR A 34 -2.20 5.09 -8.17
CA THR A 34 -3.58 4.82 -7.71
C THR A 34 -4.39 6.10 -7.50
N HIS A 35 -3.74 7.18 -7.04
CA HIS A 35 -4.36 8.51 -6.94
C HIS A 35 -4.76 9.04 -8.32
N VAL A 36 -3.86 9.02 -9.30
CA VAL A 36 -4.15 9.48 -10.67
C VAL A 36 -5.32 8.73 -11.30
N VAL A 37 -5.40 7.42 -11.09
CA VAL A 37 -6.54 6.60 -11.56
C VAL A 37 -7.85 7.02 -10.87
N SER A 38 -7.80 7.34 -9.57
CA SER A 38 -8.98 7.81 -8.83
C SER A 38 -9.46 9.17 -9.33
N ASP A 39 -8.55 10.08 -9.65
CA ASP A 39 -8.87 11.38 -10.23
C ASP A 39 -9.49 11.24 -11.62
N LEU A 40 -8.97 10.32 -12.44
CA LEU A 40 -9.55 10.00 -13.74
C LEU A 40 -10.98 9.44 -13.61
N ILE A 41 -11.24 8.58 -12.63
CA ILE A 41 -12.60 8.08 -12.35
C ILE A 41 -13.52 9.23 -11.94
N ALA A 42 -13.05 10.15 -11.11
CA ALA A 42 -13.83 11.33 -10.70
C ALA A 42 -14.16 12.23 -11.90
N LEU A 43 -13.21 12.42 -12.83
CA LEU A 43 -13.46 13.15 -14.08
C LEU A 43 -14.45 12.42 -14.99
N MET A 44 -14.32 11.09 -15.14
CA MET A 44 -15.28 10.30 -15.92
C MET A 44 -16.70 10.41 -15.34
N ALA A 45 -16.85 10.42 -14.02
CA ALA A 45 -18.15 10.57 -13.36
C ALA A 45 -18.82 11.93 -13.65
N GLN A 46 -18.05 12.99 -13.97
CA GLN A 46 -18.62 14.29 -14.37
C GLN A 46 -19.19 14.28 -15.79
N VAL A 47 -18.73 13.35 -16.63
CA VAL A 47 -19.16 13.22 -18.03
C VAL A 47 -20.35 12.26 -18.17
N LEU A 48 -20.52 11.35 -17.21
CA LEU A 48 -21.67 10.46 -17.16
C LEU A 48 -22.94 11.22 -16.75
N ASP A 49 -24.07 10.85 -17.35
CA ASP A 49 -25.37 11.33 -16.90
C ASP A 49 -25.73 10.75 -15.51
N GLU A 50 -26.72 11.37 -14.85
CA GLU A 50 -27.11 11.03 -13.48
C GLU A 50 -27.60 9.58 -13.35
N ASP A 51 -28.32 9.06 -14.34
CA ASP A 51 -28.89 7.71 -14.31
C ASP A 51 -27.80 6.66 -14.49
N THR A 52 -26.87 6.90 -15.42
CA THR A 52 -25.68 6.05 -15.61
C THR A 52 -24.79 6.06 -14.37
N THR A 53 -24.63 7.22 -13.72
CA THR A 53 -23.88 7.33 -12.46
C THR A 53 -24.54 6.55 -11.34
N LYS A 54 -25.87 6.66 -11.17
CA LYS A 54 -26.63 5.87 -10.19
C LYS A 54 -26.50 4.37 -10.47
N ALA A 55 -26.65 3.95 -11.72
CA ALA A 55 -26.50 2.55 -12.10
C ALA A 55 -25.09 2.02 -11.75
N LEU A 56 -24.05 2.80 -12.08
CA LEU A 56 -22.66 2.45 -11.77
C LEU A 56 -22.41 2.33 -10.26
N THR A 57 -22.87 3.29 -9.47
CA THR A 57 -22.66 3.30 -8.00
C THR A 57 -23.34 2.15 -7.26
N ASN A 58 -24.37 1.54 -7.87
CA ASN A 58 -25.06 0.36 -7.34
C ASN A 58 -24.38 -0.97 -7.69
N THR A 59 -23.33 -0.95 -8.52
CA THR A 59 -22.63 -2.17 -8.92
C THR A 59 -21.73 -2.72 -7.81
N PRO A 60 -21.55 -4.05 -7.72
CA PRO A 60 -20.56 -4.66 -6.83
C PRO A 60 -19.13 -4.15 -7.06
N GLN A 61 -18.80 -3.81 -8.31
CA GLN A 61 -17.50 -3.29 -8.73
C GLN A 61 -17.23 -1.92 -8.09
N TRP A 62 -18.24 -1.05 -8.02
CA TRP A 62 -18.12 0.25 -7.35
C TRP A 62 -17.85 0.10 -5.87
N LYS A 63 -18.55 -0.81 -5.19
CA LYS A 63 -18.29 -1.13 -3.78
C LYS A 63 -16.86 -1.65 -3.58
N ALA A 64 -16.42 -2.58 -4.42
CA ALA A 64 -15.06 -3.12 -4.37
C ALA A 64 -13.99 -2.02 -4.60
N TYR A 65 -14.25 -1.08 -5.50
CA TYR A 65 -13.39 0.09 -5.71
C TYR A 65 -13.32 0.98 -4.46
N LEU A 66 -14.46 1.32 -3.84
CA LEU A 66 -14.48 2.14 -2.62
C LEU A 66 -13.76 1.47 -1.45
N ASP A 67 -13.94 0.15 -1.28
CA ASP A 67 -13.27 -0.62 -0.24
C ASP A 67 -11.75 -0.68 -0.50
N SER A 68 -11.34 -0.89 -1.76
CA SER A 68 -9.93 -0.85 -2.17
C SER A 68 -9.31 0.53 -1.92
N ARG A 69 -10.01 1.61 -2.27
CA ARG A 69 -9.55 2.99 -2.02
C ARG A 69 -9.30 3.24 -0.53
N ARG A 70 -10.22 2.85 0.35
CA ARG A 70 -10.05 2.97 1.81
C ARG A 70 -8.88 2.14 2.33
N ALA A 71 -8.66 0.95 1.76
CA ALA A 71 -7.51 0.12 2.12
C ALA A 71 -6.19 0.79 1.67
N MET A 72 -6.16 1.41 0.49
CA MET A 72 -4.98 2.14 -0.02
C MET A 72 -4.65 3.39 0.79
N GLU A 73 -5.65 4.14 1.26
CA GLU A 73 -5.44 5.26 2.20
C GLU A 73 -4.74 4.78 3.48
N LYS A 74 -5.15 3.64 4.05
CA LYS A 74 -4.46 3.03 5.21
C LYS A 74 -3.06 2.53 4.87
N THR A 75 -2.86 1.97 3.68
CA THR A 75 -1.54 1.51 3.22
C THR A 75 -0.57 2.68 3.14
N ARG A 76 -1.02 3.85 2.66
CA ARG A 76 -0.22 5.07 2.64
C ARG A 76 0.25 5.45 4.04
N ASP A 77 -0.65 5.53 5.02
CA ASP A 77 -0.29 5.84 6.41
C ASP A 77 0.76 4.86 6.97
N ASN A 78 0.63 3.57 6.65
CA ASN A 78 1.59 2.55 7.07
C ASN A 78 2.96 2.73 6.41
N VAL A 79 3.00 3.14 5.16
CA VAL A 79 4.23 3.39 4.38
C VAL A 79 4.94 4.63 4.90
N GLU A 80 4.20 5.69 5.22
CA GLU A 80 4.76 6.90 5.86
C GLU A 80 5.38 6.56 7.23
N ARG A 81 4.68 5.78 8.06
CA ARG A 81 5.22 5.29 9.35
C ARG A 81 6.46 4.41 9.16
N PHE A 82 6.44 3.52 8.17
CA PHE A 82 7.59 2.69 7.83
C PHE A 82 8.81 3.56 7.46
N ALA A 83 8.61 4.59 6.64
CA ALA A 83 9.67 5.52 6.25
C ALA A 83 10.23 6.30 7.45
N GLU A 84 9.39 6.72 8.38
CA GLU A 84 9.83 7.39 9.61
C GLU A 84 10.68 6.47 10.49
N VAL A 85 10.27 5.21 10.67
CA VAL A 85 11.04 4.22 11.44
C VAL A 85 12.39 3.98 10.78
N MET A 86 12.43 3.82 9.46
CA MET A 86 13.68 3.63 8.72
C MET A 86 14.62 4.85 8.87
N LYS A 87 14.10 6.08 8.79
CA LYS A 87 14.91 7.30 9.00
C LYS A 87 15.55 7.37 10.38
N ARG A 88 14.85 6.92 11.42
CA ARG A 88 15.39 6.88 12.80
C ARG A 88 16.53 5.87 12.91
N LEU A 89 16.36 4.70 12.31
CA LEU A 89 17.39 3.65 12.33
C LEU A 89 18.66 4.05 11.55
N ASP A 90 18.54 4.86 10.49
CA ASP A 90 19.69 5.45 9.77
C ASP A 90 20.43 6.48 10.63
N GLY A 91 19.69 7.35 11.31
CA GLY A 91 20.25 8.37 12.19
C GLY A 91 20.93 7.82 13.45
N ASP A 92 20.47 6.68 13.96
CA ASP A 92 21.08 5.98 15.10
C ASP A 92 22.29 5.11 14.69
N ALA A 93 22.53 4.91 13.39
CA ALA A 93 23.65 4.12 12.85
C ALA A 93 24.91 4.95 12.52
N THR A 94 24.89 6.26 12.82
CA THR A 94 26.03 7.21 12.69
C THR A 94 26.37 7.86 14.02
#